data_AF-A0A660L131-F1
#
_entry.id   AF-A0A660L131-F1
#
_cell.length_a   1.000
_cell.length_b   1.000
_cell.length_c   1.000
_cell.angle_alpha   90.00
_cell.angle_beta   90.00
_cell.angle_gamma   90.00
#
_symmetry.space_group_name_H-M   'P 1'
#
loop_
_entity.id
_entity.type
_entity.pdbx_description
1 polymer ?
#
loop_
_entity_poly.entity_id
_entity_poly.type
_entity_poly.pdbx_seq_one_letter_code
_entity_poly.pdbx_strand_id
1 'polypeptide(L)' 'MSRSPALPLSDDPSPRRDETLLMLDLSRLIALGLVEKREEPQGVVFALTPLGRHTPEFGT' A
#
# COMPACT_ATOMS: atom_id res chain seq x y z
N MET A 1 -38.35 -10.84 -8.90
CA MET A 1 -36.92 -11.18 -8.80
C MET A 1 -36.14 -10.11 -9.56
N SER A 2 -35.62 -9.10 -8.87
CA SER A 2 -34.79 -8.05 -9.49
C SER A 2 -33.37 -8.17 -8.96
N ARG A 3 -32.42 -8.41 -9.87
CA ARG A 3 -30.98 -8.39 -9.60
C ARG A 3 -30.58 -6.95 -9.30
N SER A 4 -30.09 -6.67 -8.09
CA SER A 4 -29.40 -5.41 -7.81
C SER A 4 -28.11 -5.36 -8.64
N PRO A 5 -27.84 -4.26 -9.37
CA PRO A 5 -26.57 -4.12 -10.07
C PRO A 5 -25.44 -4.04 -9.02
N ALA A 6 -24.44 -4.91 -9.17
CA ALA A 6 -23.20 -4.80 -8.39
C ALA A 6 -22.53 -3.48 -8.75
N LEU A 7 -22.44 -2.56 -7.80
CA LEU A 7 -21.64 -1.35 -7.92
C LEU A 7 -20.18 -1.78 -8.15
N PRO A 8 -19.44 -1.13 -9.06
CA PRO A 8 -18.02 -1.40 -9.20
C PRO A 8 -17.34 -1.08 -7.86
N LEU A 9 -16.54 -2.01 -7.35
CA LEU A 9 -15.73 -1.89 -6.12
C LEU A 9 -14.68 -0.75 -6.20
N SER A 10 -14.73 0.06 -7.26
CA SER A 10 -13.76 1.10 -7.61
C SER A 10 -14.24 2.52 -7.29
N ASP A 11 -15.49 2.69 -6.85
CA ASP A 11 -16.06 3.99 -6.42
C ASP A 11 -16.03 4.16 -4.90
N ASP A 12 -15.00 3.63 -4.23
CA ASP A 12 -14.66 4.12 -2.89
C ASP A 12 -13.87 5.42 -3.10
N PRO A 13 -14.41 6.60 -2.72
CA PRO A 13 -13.62 7.82 -2.73
C PRO A 13 -12.49 7.61 -1.73
N SER A 14 -11.33 7.16 -2.21
CA SER A 14 -10.10 7.08 -1.41
C SER A 14 -10.05 8.37 -0.61
N PRO A 15 -10.23 8.30 0.73
CA PRO A 15 -10.44 9.50 1.50
C PRO A 15 -9.21 10.34 1.21
N ARG A 16 -9.41 11.59 0.76
CA ARG A 16 -8.33 12.55 0.51
C ARG A 16 -7.57 12.74 1.82
N ARG A 17 -6.68 11.80 2.12
CA ARG A 17 -5.89 11.72 3.32
C ARG A 17 -4.49 12.00 2.84
N ASP A 18 -4.15 13.29 2.98
CA ASP A 18 -2.82 13.72 3.35
C ASP A 18 -1.70 12.89 2.72
N GLU A 19 -1.19 13.34 1.58
CA GLU A 19 0.05 12.81 1.00
C GLU A 19 1.20 12.78 2.03
N THR A 20 1.13 13.65 3.04
CA THR A 20 2.00 13.67 4.23
C THR A 20 1.88 12.41 5.09
N LEU A 21 0.67 11.87 5.30
CA LEU A 21 0.45 10.61 6.01
C LEU A 21 1.02 9.43 5.20
N LEU A 22 0.84 9.43 3.88
CA LEU A 22 1.41 8.38 3.00
C LEU A 22 2.95 8.38 3.04
N MET A 23 3.59 9.55 3.10
CA MET A 23 5.05 9.64 3.22
C MET A 23 5.57 9.24 4.62
N LEU A 24 4.83 9.59 5.67
CA LEU A 24 5.11 9.16 7.04
C LEU A 24 5.05 7.64 7.16
N ASP A 25 4.05 7.04 6.53
CA ASP A 25 3.87 5.58 6.51
C ASP A 25 4.98 4.89 5.71
N LEU A 26 5.38 5.42 4.55
CA LEU A 26 6.46 4.83 3.76
C LEU A 26 7.83 4.86 4.47
N SER A 27 8.15 5.98 5.14
CA SER A 27 9.39 6.09 5.93
C SER A 27 9.43 5.06 7.05
N ARG A 28 8.27 4.80 7.67
CA ARG A 28 8.13 3.75 8.69
C ARG A 28 8.31 2.35 8.12
N LEU A 29 7.76 2.06 6.94
CA LEU A 29 7.93 0.76 6.28
C LEU A 29 9.40 0.47 5.92
N ILE A 30 10.16 1.51 5.54
CA ILE A 30 11.61 1.42 5.33
C ILE A 30 12.34 1.15 6.64
N ALA A 31 12.01 1.89 7.71
CA ALA A 31 12.61 1.70 9.03
C ALA A 31 12.34 0.30 9.62
N LEU A 32 11.18 -0.30 9.29
CA LEU A 32 10.83 -1.67 9.66
C LEU A 32 11.46 -2.74 8.75
N GLY A 33 12.17 -2.35 7.69
CA GLY A 33 12.79 -3.27 6.73
C GLY A 33 11.79 -4.00 5.83
N LEU A 34 10.56 -3.52 5.71
CA LEU A 34 9.50 -4.11 4.88
C LEU A 34 9.60 -3.65 3.42
N VAL A 35 10.11 -2.43 3.22
CA VAL A 35 10.32 -1.82 1.91
C VAL A 35 11.77 -1.34 1.81
N GLU A 36 12.36 -1.48 0.64
CA GLU A 36 13.65 -0.88 0.31
C GLU A 36 13.46 0.29 -0.68
N LYS A 37 14.24 1.36 -0.49
CA LYS A 37 14.33 2.49 -1.41
C LYS A 37 15.53 2.29 -2.34
N ARG A 38 15.32 2.40 -3.64
CA ARG A 38 16.37 2.34 -4.67
C ARG A 38 16.38 3.62 -5.50
N GLU A 39 17.56 4.19 -5.69
CA GLU A 39 17.76 5.32 -6.59
C GLU A 39 18.00 4.77 -8.00
N GLU A 40 17.07 5.00 -8.92
CA GLU A 40 17.15 4.56 -10.32
C GLU A 40 17.24 5.79 -11.26
N PRO A 41 17.74 5.65 -12.50
CA PRO A 41 17.88 6.78 -13.43
C PRO A 41 16.58 7.53 -13.73
N GLN A 42 15.42 6.87 -13.58
CA GLN A 42 14.09 7.45 -13.82
C GLN A 42 13.46 8.05 -12.56
N GLY A 43 14.13 7.92 -11.40
CA GLY A 43 13.66 8.40 -10.11
C GLY A 43 13.76 7.33 -9.02
N VAL A 44 13.21 7.66 -7.85
CA VAL A 44 13.19 6.75 -6.71
C VAL A 44 12.14 5.67 -6.93
N VAL A 45 12.55 4.41 -6.73
CA VAL A 45 11.65 3.26 -6.71
C VAL A 45 11.65 2.63 -5.33
N PHE A 46 10.48 2.13 -4.91
CA PHE A 46 10.31 1.41 -3.65
C PHE A 46 9.89 -0.03 -3.95
N ALA A 47 10.56 -1.00 -3.33
CA ALA A 47 10.28 -2.43 -3.54
C ALA A 47 10.04 -3.14 -2.21
N LEU A 48 9.13 -4.13 -2.19
CA LEU A 48 8.92 -4.98 -1.02
C LEU A 48 10.14 -5.89 -0.81
N THR A 49 10.65 -5.93 0.42
CA THR A 49 11.68 -6.89 0.82
C THR A 49 11.06 -8.29 0.96
N PRO A 50 11.86 -9.37 1.13
CA PRO A 50 11.31 -10.68 1.48
C PRO A 50 10.40 -10.62 2.71
N LEU A 51 10.79 -9.87 3.75
CA LEU A 51 9.99 -9.67 4.95
C LEU A 51 8.66 -8.96 4.65
N GLY A 52 8.70 -7.88 3.84
CA GLY A 52 7.49 -7.15 3.45
C GLY A 52 6.50 -7.94 2.58
N ARG A 53 6.96 -9.02 1.94
CA ARG A 53 6.07 -9.93 1.18
C ARG A 53 5.36 -10.96 2.06
N HIS A 54 5.82 -11.18 3.29
CA HIS A 54 5.13 -12.07 4.20
C HIS A 54 3.87 -11.38 4.73
N THR A 55 2.71 -11.90 4.38
CA THR A 55 1.46 -11.54 5.03
C THR A 55 1.41 -12.24 6.39
N PRO A 56 1.36 -11.51 7.52
CA PRO A 56 1.16 -12.16 8.80
C PRO A 56 -0.21 -12.83 8.81
N GLU A 57 -0.23 -14.13 9.09
CA GLU A 57 -1.46 -14.86 9.38
C GLU A 57 -1.88 -14.49 10.80
N PHE A 58 -2.90 -13.63 10.92
CA PHE A 58 -3.57 -13.46 12.20
C PHE A 58 -4.43 -14.70 12.41
N GLY A 59 -4.06 -15.52 13.40
CA GLY A 59 -4.72 -16.80 13.67
C GLY A 59 -6.24 -16.68 13.74
N THR A 60 -6.93 -17.62 13.08
CA THR A 60 -8.38 -17.82 13.10
C THR A 60 -8.91 -18.13 14.49
#